data_AF-G5HBY3-F1
#
_entry.id   AF-G5HBY3-F1
#
_cell.length_a   1.000
_cell.length_b   1.000
_cell.length_c   1.000
_cell.angle_alpha   90.00
_cell.angle_beta   90.00
_cell.angle_gamma   90.00
#
_symmetry.space_group_name_H-M   'P 1'
#
loop_
_entity.id
_entity.type
_entity.pdbx_description
1 polymer ?
#
loop_
_entity_poly.entity_id
_entity_poly.type
_entity_poly.pdbx_seq_one_letter_code
_entity_poly.pdbx_strand_id
1 'polypeptide(L)'
;MRTYTYDSAIYARKITLIGIFCTAVLIYAGVRILAGGSLPVWTGVGVVAAYTVWETFISLSNPRQVRMDEHEIIFSAYGREHRYGWNEISQFRVKELTGARKLFIRINQAGFFRGRYWLHCYYFNDTDELYNAIVDRECLIHPDSIKAWARGKSKPVS
;
A
#
# COMPACT_ATOMS: atom_id res chain seq x y z
N MET A 1 -12.02 -16.58 5.55
CA MET A 1 -11.29 -15.33 5.32
C MET A 1 -10.07 -15.24 6.24
N ARG A 2 -8.87 -15.23 5.68
CA ARG A 2 -7.60 -15.13 6.44
C ARG A 2 -7.29 -13.65 6.71
N THR A 3 -6.76 -13.36 7.90
CA THR A 3 -6.46 -11.98 8.33
C THR A 3 -5.00 -11.87 8.72
N TYR A 4 -4.30 -10.97 8.03
CA TYR A 4 -2.92 -10.63 8.31
C TYR A 4 -2.88 -9.27 8.99
N THR A 5 -2.26 -9.19 10.18
CA THR A 5 -2.20 -7.97 10.97
C THR A 5 -0.77 -7.50 11.13
N TYR A 6 -0.54 -6.23 10.81
CA TYR A 6 0.71 -5.53 11.04
C TYR A 6 0.89 -5.31 12.55
N ASP A 7 2.09 -5.58 13.08
CA ASP A 7 2.47 -5.25 14.45
C ASP A 7 2.09 -3.81 14.82
N SER A 8 1.25 -3.66 15.84
CA SER A 8 0.62 -2.39 16.15
C SER A 8 1.63 -1.35 16.66
N ALA A 9 2.65 -1.77 17.42
CA ALA A 9 3.66 -0.87 17.96
C ALA A 9 4.65 -0.41 16.89
N ILE A 10 4.97 -1.27 15.93
CA ILE A 10 5.80 -0.93 14.78
C ILE A 10 5.01 -0.04 13.82
N TYR A 11 3.75 -0.37 13.52
CA TYR A 11 2.89 0.42 12.65
C TYR A 11 2.73 1.86 13.18
N ALA A 12 2.45 2.00 14.49
CA ALA A 12 2.33 3.30 15.14
C ALA A 12 3.61 4.16 14.98
N ARG A 13 4.79 3.57 15.21
CA ARG A 13 6.07 4.30 15.13
C ARG A 13 6.52 4.59 13.69
N LYS A 14 6.37 3.62 12.78
CA LYS A 14 6.92 3.70 11.43
C LYS A 14 5.99 4.39 10.43
N ILE A 15 4.69 4.39 10.67
CA ILE A 15 3.70 4.89 9.72
C ILE A 15 2.92 6.03 10.37
N THR A 16 2.24 5.77 11.48
CA THR A 16 1.32 6.75 12.08
C THR A 16 2.05 7.99 12.60
N LEU A 17 3.15 7.82 13.33
CA LEU A 17 3.93 8.93 13.89
C LEU A 17 4.50 9.85 12.81
N ILE A 18 5.03 9.26 11.72
CA ILE A 18 5.53 10.02 10.57
C ILE A 18 4.39 10.80 9.91
N GLY A 19 3.23 10.15 9.72
CA GLY A 19 2.05 10.83 9.20
C GLY A 19 1.63 12.02 10.06
N ILE A 20 1.53 11.85 11.39
CA ILE A 20 1.16 12.91 12.34
C ILE A 20 2.18 14.05 12.30
N PHE A 21 3.48 13.73 12.29
CA PHE A 21 4.54 14.72 12.18
C PHE A 21 4.42 15.53 10.88
N CYS A 22 4.20 14.86 9.74
CA CYS A 22 3.97 15.55 8.47
C CYS A 22 2.69 16.38 8.49
N THR A 23 1.64 15.98 9.20
CA THR A 23 0.44 16.81 9.41
C THR A 23 0.80 18.11 10.15
N ALA A 24 1.59 18.04 11.22
CA ALA A 24 2.04 19.22 11.95
C ALA A 24 2.91 20.13 11.07
N VAL A 25 3.83 19.55 10.28
CA VAL A 25 4.67 20.30 9.32
C VAL A 25 3.82 20.97 8.25
N LEU A 26 2.78 20.31 7.73
CA LEU A 26 1.87 20.87 6.74
C LEU A 26 1.11 22.09 7.30
N ILE A 27 0.58 21.98 8.53
CA ILE A 27 -0.08 23.09 9.22
C ILE A 27 0.91 24.25 9.42
N TYR A 28 2.11 23.94 9.91
CA TYR A 28 3.15 24.95 10.14
C TYR A 28 3.57 25.66 8.85
N ALA A 29 3.72 24.93 7.74
CA ALA A 29 4.02 25.51 6.43
C ALA A 29 2.92 26.49 6.00
N GLY A 30 1.65 26.14 6.20
CA GLY A 30 0.52 27.05 5.96
C GLY A 30 0.58 28.33 6.80
N VAL A 31 0.84 28.20 8.11
CA VAL A 31 1.02 29.35 9.01
C VAL A 31 2.17 30.24 8.56
N ARG A 32 3.29 29.66 8.14
CA ARG A 32 4.46 30.41 7.67
C ARG A 32 4.21 31.16 6.37
N ILE A 33 3.43 30.60 5.45
CA ILE A 33 3.00 31.31 4.24
C ILE A 33 2.14 32.52 4.60
N LEU A 34 1.15 32.33 5.49
CA LEU A 34 0.26 33.41 5.92
C LEU A 34 0.99 34.51 6.71
N ALA A 35 2.05 34.15 7.44
CA ALA A 35 2.90 35.08 8.18
C ALA A 35 3.98 35.78 7.32
N GLY A 36 3.90 35.70 5.99
CA GLY A 36 4.84 36.37 5.08
C GLY A 36 6.19 35.67 4.91
N GLY A 37 6.28 34.39 5.25
CA GLY A 37 7.46 33.57 4.97
C GLY A 37 7.67 33.33 3.47
N SER A 38 8.89 32.93 3.09
CA SER A 38 9.25 32.64 1.70
C SER A 38 8.29 31.63 1.05
N LEU A 39 7.50 32.11 0.07
CA LEU A 39 6.47 31.32 -0.59
C LEU A 39 7.04 30.05 -1.27
N PRO A 40 8.15 30.09 -2.04
CA PRO A 40 8.69 28.88 -2.68
C PRO A 40 9.12 27.81 -1.67
N VAL A 41 9.77 28.23 -0.58
CA VAL A 41 10.28 27.31 0.45
C VAL A 41 9.14 26.59 1.15
N TRP A 42 8.19 27.35 1.68
CA TRP A 42 7.09 26.76 2.45
C TRP A 42 6.08 26.01 1.58
N THR A 43 5.94 26.40 0.31
CA THR A 43 5.16 25.60 -0.66
C THR A 43 5.83 24.25 -0.91
N GLY A 44 7.14 24.21 -1.15
CA GLY A 44 7.87 22.95 -1.34
C GLY A 44 7.74 22.01 -0.14
N VAL A 45 7.94 22.55 1.07
CA VAL A 45 7.74 21.81 2.33
C VAL A 45 6.30 21.30 2.45
N GLY A 46 5.32 22.17 2.18
CA GLY A 46 3.90 21.84 2.23
C GLY A 46 3.52 20.73 1.26
N VAL A 47 4.01 20.74 0.03
CA VAL A 47 3.73 19.71 -0.98
C VAL A 47 4.25 18.33 -0.53
N VAL A 48 5.49 18.26 -0.05
CA VAL A 48 6.07 16.99 0.42
C VAL A 48 5.29 16.46 1.63
N ALA A 49 5.00 17.33 2.60
CA ALA A 49 4.22 16.96 3.78
C ALA A 49 2.80 16.51 3.42
N ALA A 50 2.13 17.24 2.52
CA ALA A 50 0.80 16.90 2.03
C ALA A 50 0.79 15.54 1.33
N TYR A 51 1.81 15.22 0.54
CA TYR A 51 1.93 13.90 -0.09
C TYR A 51 2.04 12.78 0.94
N THR A 52 2.87 12.94 1.98
CA THR A 52 3.00 11.92 3.04
C THR A 52 1.72 11.74 3.85
N VAL A 53 1.04 12.85 4.18
CA VAL A 53 -0.26 12.83 4.85
C VAL A 53 -1.30 12.14 3.99
N TRP A 54 -1.34 12.47 2.69
CA TRP A 54 -2.21 11.82 1.72
C TRP A 54 -1.97 10.32 1.66
N GLU A 55 -0.71 9.92 1.48
CA GLU A 55 -0.31 8.52 1.37
C GLU A 55 -0.71 7.70 2.62
N THR A 56 -0.54 8.29 3.80
CA THR A 56 -0.78 7.64 5.09
C THR A 56 -2.26 7.58 5.45
N PHE A 57 -2.94 8.73 5.39
CA PHE A 57 -4.29 8.90 5.94
C PHE A 57 -5.37 9.10 4.89
N ILE A 58 -5.07 9.23 3.61
CA ILE A 58 -6.12 9.40 2.60
C ILE A 58 -6.15 8.18 1.68
N SER A 59 -5.05 7.84 1.04
CA SER A 59 -5.00 6.70 0.12
C SER A 59 -4.87 5.34 0.79
N LEU A 60 -4.59 5.31 2.10
CA LEU A 60 -4.35 4.08 2.87
C LEU A 60 -3.27 3.20 2.23
N SER A 61 -2.22 3.82 1.69
CA SER A 61 -1.20 3.09 0.93
C SER A 61 -0.39 2.14 1.81
N ASN A 62 -0.40 2.32 3.13
CA ASN A 62 0.26 1.43 4.07
C ASN A 62 -0.81 0.82 5.00
N PRO A 63 -1.50 -0.24 4.59
CA PRO A 63 -2.58 -0.83 5.38
C PRO A 63 -2.06 -1.49 6.66
N ARG A 64 -2.86 -1.45 7.72
CA ARG A 64 -2.57 -2.11 8.99
C ARG A 64 -3.00 -3.57 8.98
N GLN A 65 -4.07 -3.88 8.23
CA GLN A 65 -4.55 -5.24 8.07
C GLN A 65 -4.81 -5.53 6.59
N VAL A 66 -4.50 -6.75 6.21
CA VAL A 66 -4.87 -7.32 4.92
C VAL A 66 -5.73 -8.54 5.21
N ARG A 67 -6.96 -8.55 4.70
CA ARG A 67 -7.86 -9.70 4.81
C ARG A 67 -8.08 -10.26 3.42
N MET A 68 -8.02 -11.57 3.29
CA MET A 68 -8.07 -12.21 1.98
C MET A 68 -8.74 -13.57 2.04
N ASP A 69 -9.49 -13.87 0.99
CA ASP A 69 -10.00 -15.21 0.70
C ASP A 69 -10.10 -15.45 -0.80
N GLU A 70 -10.84 -16.48 -1.18
CA GLU A 70 -11.04 -16.90 -2.55
C GLU A 70 -11.85 -15.90 -3.39
N HIS A 71 -12.63 -15.01 -2.76
CA HIS A 71 -13.58 -14.09 -3.40
C HIS A 71 -13.14 -12.63 -3.38
N GLU A 72 -12.42 -12.19 -2.35
CA GLU A 72 -11.98 -10.80 -2.23
C GLU A 72 -10.63 -10.60 -1.50
N ILE A 73 -10.09 -9.38 -1.63
CA ILE A 73 -9.02 -8.82 -0.81
C ILE A 73 -9.46 -7.48 -0.23
N ILE A 74 -9.15 -7.28 1.05
CA ILE A 74 -9.46 -6.06 1.79
C ILE A 74 -8.19 -5.51 2.41
N PHE A 75 -7.95 -4.23 2.18
CA PHE A 75 -6.90 -3.46 2.86
C PHE A 75 -7.56 -2.52 3.85
N SER A 76 -7.15 -2.55 5.12
CA SER A 76 -7.76 -1.68 6.13
C SER A 76 -6.74 -1.00 7.04
N ALA A 77 -7.07 0.23 7.43
CA ALA A 77 -6.34 1.04 8.39
C ALA A 77 -7.20 2.20 8.87
N TYR A 78 -7.00 2.62 10.12
CA TYR A 78 -7.70 3.76 10.73
C TYR A 78 -9.24 3.68 10.61
N GLY A 79 -9.82 2.49 10.77
CA GLY A 79 -11.27 2.27 10.69
C GLY A 79 -11.87 2.32 9.28
N ARG A 80 -11.06 2.43 8.23
CA ARG A 80 -11.49 2.40 6.83
C ARG A 80 -10.99 1.15 6.12
N GLU A 81 -11.73 0.74 5.10
CA GLU A 81 -11.45 -0.44 4.30
C GLU A 81 -11.51 -0.12 2.79
N HIS A 82 -10.56 -0.67 2.02
CA HIS A 82 -10.63 -0.78 0.58
C HIS A 82 -10.81 -2.24 0.21
N ARG A 83 -12.03 -2.58 -0.23
CA ARG A 83 -12.45 -3.91 -0.63
C ARG A 83 -12.37 -4.07 -2.13
N TYR A 84 -11.86 -5.22 -2.57
CA TYR A 84 -11.81 -5.60 -3.97
C TYR A 84 -12.23 -7.06 -4.15
N GLY A 85 -13.29 -7.28 -4.92
CA GLY A 85 -13.63 -8.62 -5.40
C GLY A 85 -12.63 -9.08 -6.46
N TRP A 86 -12.27 -10.36 -6.51
CA TRP A 86 -11.33 -10.81 -7.55
C TRP A 86 -11.91 -10.73 -8.96
N ASN A 87 -13.23 -10.82 -9.08
CA ASN A 87 -13.97 -10.69 -10.34
C ASN A 87 -13.98 -9.26 -10.91
N GLU A 88 -13.74 -8.23 -10.09
CA GLU A 88 -13.68 -6.83 -10.53
C GLU A 88 -12.24 -6.33 -10.80
N ILE A 89 -11.24 -7.17 -10.56
CA ILE A 89 -9.83 -6.82 -10.76
C ILE A 89 -9.40 -7.24 -12.17
N SER A 90 -9.24 -6.25 -13.06
CA SER A 90 -8.69 -6.45 -14.40
C SER A 90 -7.16 -6.40 -14.41
N GLN A 91 -6.54 -5.71 -13.46
CA GLN A 91 -5.08 -5.64 -13.35
C GLN A 91 -4.64 -5.74 -11.88
N PHE A 92 -3.93 -6.81 -11.53
CA PHE A 92 -3.25 -6.93 -10.23
C PHE A 92 -1.74 -7.04 -10.44
N ARG A 93 -0.99 -5.95 -10.22
CA ARG A 93 0.47 -5.94 -10.41
C ARG A 93 1.18 -5.86 -9.07
N VAL A 94 2.19 -6.70 -8.88
CA VAL A 94 2.96 -6.82 -7.64
C VAL A 94 4.44 -6.68 -7.97
N LYS A 95 5.02 -5.55 -7.57
CA LYS A 95 6.47 -5.35 -7.62
C LYS A 95 7.09 -5.82 -6.31
N GLU A 96 7.90 -6.87 -6.40
CA GLU A 96 8.69 -7.38 -5.28
C GLU A 96 9.96 -6.53 -5.09
N LEU A 97 10.24 -6.14 -3.85
CA LEU A 97 11.53 -5.59 -3.43
C LEU A 97 12.22 -6.68 -2.59
N THR A 98 13.05 -7.45 -3.29
CA THR A 98 13.58 -8.78 -2.90
C THR A 98 14.29 -8.84 -1.56
N GLY A 99 14.92 -7.75 -1.10
CA GLY A 99 15.66 -7.73 0.17
C GLY A 99 14.81 -7.61 1.44
N ALA A 100 13.55 -7.18 1.36
CA ALA A 100 12.78 -6.79 2.55
C ALA A 100 11.39 -7.45 2.66
N ARG A 101 11.09 -8.46 1.81
CA ARG A 101 9.73 -8.98 1.59
C ARG A 101 8.69 -7.85 1.47
N LYS A 102 9.10 -6.78 0.81
CA LYS A 102 8.29 -5.60 0.58
C LYS A 102 7.63 -5.72 -0.78
N LEU A 103 6.32 -5.56 -0.80
CA LEU A 103 5.50 -5.63 -2.01
C LEU A 103 4.91 -4.26 -2.28
N PHE A 104 4.96 -3.84 -3.54
CA PHE A 104 4.17 -2.73 -4.05
C PHE A 104 3.07 -3.26 -4.97
N ILE A 105 1.83 -3.10 -4.54
CA ILE A 105 0.65 -3.64 -5.20
C ILE A 105 -0.08 -2.49 -5.90
N ARG A 106 -0.41 -2.72 -7.17
CA ARG A 106 -1.29 -1.85 -7.95
C ARG A 106 -2.48 -2.64 -8.44
N ILE A 107 -3.68 -2.15 -8.10
CA ILE A 107 -4.96 -2.75 -8.49
C ILE A 107 -5.65 -1.82 -9.48
N ASN A 108 -6.01 -2.36 -10.66
CA ASN A 108 -6.63 -1.69 -11.79
C ASN A 108 -5.87 -0.41 -12.20
N GLN A 109 -6.58 0.57 -12.76
CA GLN A 109 -6.11 1.96 -12.90
C GLN A 109 -6.06 2.57 -11.49
N ALA A 110 -4.96 2.32 -10.77
CA ALA A 110 -4.80 2.75 -9.40
C ALA A 110 -5.01 4.27 -9.28
N GLY A 111 -6.08 4.68 -8.59
CA GLY A 111 -6.53 6.06 -8.51
C GLY A 111 -5.80 6.87 -7.44
N PHE A 112 -6.22 8.13 -7.30
CA PHE A 112 -5.64 9.02 -6.30
C PHE A 112 -5.89 8.53 -4.87
N PHE A 113 -7.07 7.97 -4.61
CA PHE A 113 -7.55 7.55 -3.28
C PHE A 113 -7.38 6.06 -2.94
N ARG A 114 -7.21 5.17 -3.91
CA ARG A 114 -7.14 3.73 -3.63
C ARG A 114 -6.43 2.97 -4.75
N GLY A 115 -5.99 1.74 -4.44
CA GLY A 115 -5.43 0.81 -5.42
C GLY A 115 -3.90 0.81 -5.48
N ARG A 116 -3.21 1.51 -4.58
CA ARG A 116 -1.75 1.49 -4.43
C ARG A 116 -1.44 1.07 -2.99
N TYR A 117 -0.76 -0.04 -2.80
CA TYR A 117 -0.46 -0.55 -1.46
C TYR A 117 1.00 -0.96 -1.34
N TRP A 118 1.64 -0.50 -0.28
CA TRP A 118 2.94 -0.93 0.19
C TRP A 118 2.73 -1.91 1.34
N LEU A 119 3.09 -3.16 1.13
CA LEU A 119 3.11 -4.18 2.17
C LEU A 119 4.53 -4.51 2.55
N HIS A 120 4.89 -4.22 3.78
CA HIS A 120 6.10 -4.76 4.40
C HIS A 120 5.73 -6.05 5.12
N CYS A 121 5.71 -7.17 4.39
CA CYS A 121 5.17 -8.44 4.90
C CYS A 121 5.88 -8.89 6.19
N TYR A 122 7.16 -8.53 6.35
CA TYR A 122 7.97 -8.82 7.55
C TYR A 122 7.34 -8.36 8.87
N TYR A 123 6.53 -7.30 8.85
CA TYR A 123 5.89 -6.79 10.07
C TYR A 123 4.48 -7.33 10.30
N PHE A 124 4.03 -8.28 9.46
CA PHE A 124 2.77 -8.99 9.64
C PHE A 124 3.01 -10.32 10.36
N ASN A 125 2.02 -10.75 11.13
CA ASN A 125 2.02 -12.01 11.89
C ASN A 125 2.39 -13.25 11.06
N ASP A 126 1.90 -13.36 9.82
CA ASP A 126 2.19 -14.48 8.92
C ASP A 126 2.92 -14.01 7.64
N THR A 127 4.17 -13.58 7.79
CA THR A 127 4.98 -12.92 6.74
C THR A 127 5.04 -13.70 5.42
N ASP A 128 5.43 -14.97 5.47
CA ASP A 128 5.68 -15.77 4.27
C ASP A 128 4.38 -16.20 3.59
N GLU A 129 3.34 -16.46 4.39
CA GLU A 129 2.00 -16.79 3.91
C GLU A 129 1.41 -15.62 3.14
N LEU A 130 1.40 -14.40 3.74
CA LEU A 130 0.91 -13.18 3.09
C LEU A 130 1.68 -12.89 1.79
N TYR A 131 3.01 -13.00 1.84
CA TYR A 131 3.87 -12.76 0.68
C TYR A 131 3.54 -13.70 -0.47
N ASN A 132 3.52 -15.00 -0.20
CA ASN A 132 3.25 -16.01 -1.22
C ASN A 132 1.82 -15.89 -1.74
N ALA A 133 0.84 -15.68 -0.86
CA ALA A 133 -0.55 -15.58 -1.26
C ALA A 133 -0.80 -14.39 -2.22
N ILE A 134 -0.16 -13.24 -2.00
CA ILE A 134 -0.28 -12.08 -2.89
C ILE A 134 0.44 -12.31 -4.23
N VAL A 135 1.65 -12.85 -4.19
CA VAL A 135 2.42 -13.13 -5.40
C VAL A 135 1.75 -14.21 -6.26
N ASP A 136 1.22 -15.24 -5.63
CA ASP A 136 0.50 -16.31 -6.32
C ASP A 136 -0.79 -15.80 -6.95
N ARG A 137 -1.47 -14.85 -6.29
CA ARG A 137 -2.66 -14.21 -6.84
C ARG A 137 -2.37 -13.37 -8.09
N GLU A 138 -1.23 -12.68 -8.14
CA GLU A 138 -0.76 -12.02 -9.37
C GLU A 138 -0.57 -13.02 -10.51
N CYS A 139 0.05 -14.18 -10.24
CA CYS A 139 0.30 -15.19 -11.27
C CYS A 139 -1.00 -15.81 -11.80
N LEU A 140 -2.02 -15.96 -10.96
CA LEU A 140 -3.34 -16.44 -11.39
C LEU A 140 -4.08 -15.44 -12.29
N ILE A 141 -3.93 -14.14 -12.01
CA ILE A 141 -4.58 -13.07 -12.80
C ILE A 141 -3.80 -12.81 -14.10
N HIS A 142 -2.46 -12.93 -14.07
CA HIS A 142 -1.56 -12.74 -15.21
C HIS A 142 -0.73 -14.02 -15.48
N PRO A 143 -1.35 -15.09 -15.99
CA PRO A 143 -0.67 -16.38 -16.22
C PRO A 143 0.42 -16.30 -17.29
N ASP A 144 0.34 -15.33 -18.19
CA ASP A 144 1.31 -15.13 -19.28
C ASP A 144 2.50 -14.27 -18.86
N SER A 145 2.57 -13.86 -17.58
CA SER A 145 3.71 -13.09 -17.07
C SER A 145 4.96 -13.95 -16.94
N ILE A 146 6.13 -13.36 -17.21
CA ILE A 146 7.45 -14.02 -17.02
C ILE A 146 7.57 -14.60 -15.60
N LYS A 147 6.98 -13.91 -14.63
CA LYS A 147 6.94 -14.32 -13.22
C LYS A 147 6.08 -15.56 -12.98
N ALA A 148 4.92 -15.68 -13.64
CA ALA A 148 4.11 -16.88 -13.60
C ALA A 148 4.84 -18.07 -14.25
N TRP A 149 5.54 -17.85 -15.36
CA TRP A 149 6.38 -18.87 -15.99
C TRP A 149 7.52 -19.34 -15.08
N ALA A 150 8.27 -18.40 -14.48
CA ALA A 150 9.37 -18.72 -13.56
C ALA A 150 8.93 -19.51 -12.31
N ARG A 151 7.65 -19.40 -11.92
CA ARG A 151 7.05 -20.14 -10.79
C ARG A 151 6.33 -21.43 -11.22
N GLY A 152 6.36 -21.80 -12.50
CA GLY A 152 5.66 -22.99 -13.02
C GLY A 152 4.13 -22.87 -12.99
N LYS A 153 3.60 -21.64 -13.01
CA LYS A 153 2.16 -21.32 -12.94
C LYS A 153 1.60 -20.75 -14.24
N SER A 154 2.35 -20.80 -15.34
CA SER A 154 1.89 -20.38 -16.67
C SER A 154 0.89 -21.38 -17.25
N LYS A 155 -0.09 -20.91 -18.03
CA LYS A 155 -0.97 -21.81 -18.81
C LYS A 155 -0.12 -22.60 -19.82
N PRO A 156 -0.41 -23.90 -20.05
CA PRO A 156 0.17 -24.61 -21.19
C PRO A 156 -0.28 -23.91 -22.48
N VAL A 157 0.68 -23.63 -23.36
CA VAL A 157 0.40 -23.17 -24.73
C VAL A 157 -0.27 -24.35 -25.43
N SER A 158 -1.57 -24.21 -25.71
CA SER A 158 -2.34 -25.15 -26.53
C SER A 158 -2.09 -24.90 -28.01
#